data_AF-A0A9W8F8U7-F1
#
_entry.id   AF-A0A9W8F8U7-F1
#
_cell.length_a   1.000
_cell.length_b   1.000
_cell.length_c   1.000
_cell.angle_alpha   90.00
_cell.angle_beta   90.00
_cell.angle_gamma   90.00
#
_symmetry.space_group_name_H-M   'P 1'
#
loop_
_entity.id
_entity.type
_entity.pdbx_description
1 polymer ?
#
loop_
_entity_poly.entity_id
_entity_poly.type
_entity_poly.pdbx_seq_one_letter_code
_entity_poly.pdbx_strand_id
1 'polypeptide(L)'
;DLKQTDTSVLFRSLGRLPSASETNEDLKLLLWDYFQLRVSLQVLCNQWSKVDPEFKGLARTQIGVRILRQPIVENLFTFIASSNNNIKRITMLVDKLCSRYGQTIETSKGIFFTFPSVQTIAQDPEVEQTMKELGFGYRAKYYAKTVERLASLGDAYLENLRHVSVEIARAELMKLSGVGPKVADCVLLMSLDKADAVPVDTHIWQVAQKRYVGRLAGSGNNLEDMQLPPDKKEQIQKLARQLGSFKSPSTKAYELAQALIVTLFSPYAGWAQGMLFSDDLVDSIGLPSLA
;
A
#
# COMPACT_ATOMS: atom_id res chain seq x y z
N ASP A 1 19.14 4.62 10.21
CA ASP A 1 19.50 5.73 9.30
C ASP A 1 19.66 5.23 7.88
N LEU A 2 19.08 5.93 6.93
CA LEU A 2 19.23 5.69 5.49
C LEU A 2 19.65 6.99 4.81
N LYS A 3 20.55 6.91 3.84
CA LYS A 3 20.95 8.00 2.95
C LYS A 3 21.16 7.46 1.55
N GLN A 4 20.93 8.28 0.54
CA GLN A 4 21.18 7.90 -0.85
C GLN A 4 22.32 8.72 -1.46
N THR A 5 23.01 8.10 -2.39
CA THR A 5 23.93 8.68 -3.38
C THR A 5 23.40 8.33 -4.76
N ASP A 6 24.02 8.83 -5.84
CA ASP A 6 23.57 8.57 -7.21
C ASP A 6 23.51 7.06 -7.56
N THR A 7 24.36 6.24 -6.92
CA THR A 7 24.51 4.82 -7.26
C THR A 7 24.30 3.87 -6.09
N SER A 8 24.04 4.37 -4.88
CA SER A 8 24.03 3.53 -3.67
C SER A 8 23.14 4.07 -2.56
N VAL A 9 22.52 3.15 -1.82
CA VAL A 9 21.83 3.45 -0.55
C VAL A 9 22.74 3.06 0.60
N LEU A 10 23.12 4.04 1.40
CA LEU A 10 23.90 3.89 2.62
C LEU A 10 22.95 3.66 3.79
N PHE A 11 23.27 2.69 4.64
CA PHE A 11 22.48 2.41 5.84
C PHE A 11 23.36 2.31 7.08
N ARG A 12 22.76 2.64 8.23
CA ARG A 12 23.35 2.47 9.56
C ARG A 12 22.25 2.15 10.56
N SER A 13 22.40 1.04 11.28
CA SER A 13 21.56 0.75 12.45
C SER A 13 22.00 1.61 13.64
N LEU A 14 21.04 2.11 14.41
CA LEU A 14 21.29 2.99 15.57
C LEU A 14 20.98 2.32 16.91
N GLY A 15 20.23 1.21 16.90
CA GLY A 15 19.89 0.41 18.07
C GLY A 15 20.67 -0.91 18.07
N ARG A 16 20.65 -1.61 19.21
CA ARG A 16 21.16 -2.98 19.26
C ARG A 16 20.17 -3.91 18.56
N LEU A 17 20.68 -4.78 17.70
CA LEU A 17 19.87 -5.82 17.10
C LEU A 17 19.45 -6.81 18.20
N PRO A 18 18.21 -7.34 18.17
CA PRO A 18 17.67 -8.18 19.26
C PRO A 18 18.52 -9.43 19.53
N SER A 19 19.30 -9.88 18.54
CA SER A 19 20.29 -10.94 18.68
C SER A 19 21.71 -10.38 18.52
N ALA A 20 22.62 -10.79 19.40
CA ALA A 20 24.05 -10.44 19.34
C ALA A 20 24.78 -11.00 18.09
N SER A 21 24.05 -11.64 17.16
CA SER A 21 24.56 -12.33 15.97
C SER A 21 24.18 -11.68 14.65
N GLU A 22 23.28 -10.68 14.61
CA GLU A 22 22.91 -10.05 13.34
C GLU A 22 24.05 -9.20 12.78
N THR A 23 24.49 -9.55 11.58
CA THR A 23 25.59 -8.91 10.86
C THR A 23 25.08 -7.78 9.97
N ASN A 24 26.01 -6.95 9.47
CA ASN A 24 25.68 -5.97 8.42
C ASN A 24 25.10 -6.62 7.16
N GLU A 25 25.43 -7.89 6.88
CA GLU A 25 24.90 -8.61 5.72
C GLU A 25 23.43 -9.00 5.93
N ASP A 26 23.04 -9.38 7.15
CA ASP A 26 21.64 -9.67 7.49
C ASP A 26 20.77 -8.42 7.34
N LEU A 27 21.25 -7.27 7.84
CA LEU A 27 20.58 -5.98 7.67
C LEU A 27 20.47 -5.59 6.19
N LYS A 28 21.53 -5.82 5.40
CA LYS A 28 21.50 -5.56 3.96
C LYS A 28 20.45 -6.42 3.27
N LEU A 29 20.35 -7.71 3.60
CA LEU A 29 19.32 -8.61 3.05
C LEU A 29 17.91 -8.18 3.47
N LEU A 30 17.72 -7.78 4.72
CA LEU A 30 16.47 -7.24 5.23
C LEU A 30 16.05 -5.98 4.46
N LEU A 31 16.96 -5.02 4.28
CA LEU A 31 16.67 -3.80 3.51
C LEU A 31 16.43 -4.12 2.03
N TRP A 32 17.16 -5.09 1.45
CA TRP A 32 16.94 -5.52 0.08
C TRP A 32 15.53 -6.09 -0.13
N ASP A 33 15.03 -6.83 0.86
CA ASP A 33 13.69 -7.39 0.87
C ASP A 33 12.61 -6.32 1.14
N TYR A 34 12.81 -5.49 2.17
CA TYR A 34 11.88 -4.40 2.54
C TYR A 34 11.69 -3.39 1.40
N PHE A 35 12.78 -3.00 0.74
CA PHE A 35 12.74 -2.16 -0.45
C PHE A 35 12.50 -2.95 -1.74
N GLN A 36 12.25 -4.26 -1.68
CA GLN A 36 11.98 -5.14 -2.81
C GLN A 36 12.96 -5.00 -3.98
N LEU A 37 14.25 -4.78 -3.74
CA LEU A 37 15.25 -4.38 -4.73
C LEU A 37 15.54 -5.44 -5.82
N ARG A 38 14.97 -6.64 -5.70
CA ARG A 38 14.97 -7.66 -6.77
C ARG A 38 14.09 -7.28 -7.96
N VAL A 39 13.08 -6.42 -7.75
CA VAL A 39 12.18 -5.95 -8.80
C VAL A 39 12.80 -4.72 -9.47
N SER A 40 13.07 -4.84 -10.78
CA SER A 40 13.58 -3.72 -11.58
C SER A 40 12.44 -2.75 -11.93
N LEU A 41 12.40 -1.63 -11.22
CA LEU A 41 11.41 -0.57 -11.48
C LEU A 41 11.55 -0.03 -12.92
N GLN A 42 12.77 0.08 -13.45
CA GLN A 42 13.00 0.53 -14.83
C GLN A 42 12.34 -0.40 -15.85
N VAL A 43 12.42 -1.72 -15.65
CA VAL A 43 11.76 -2.70 -16.54
C VAL A 43 10.25 -2.53 -16.46
N LEU A 44 9.69 -2.36 -15.27
CA LEU A 44 8.25 -2.16 -15.09
C LEU A 44 7.78 -0.85 -15.73
N CYS A 45 8.46 0.28 -15.50
CA CYS A 45 8.15 1.55 -16.15
C CYS A 45 8.21 1.45 -17.68
N ASN A 46 9.21 0.75 -18.23
CA ASN A 46 9.31 0.52 -19.67
C ASN A 46 8.11 -0.30 -20.19
N GLN A 47 7.63 -1.29 -19.45
CA GLN A 47 6.45 -2.07 -19.80
C GLN A 47 5.17 -1.22 -19.74
N TRP A 48 4.94 -0.51 -18.63
CA TRP A 48 3.77 0.34 -18.46
C TRP A 48 3.74 1.49 -19.47
N SER A 49 4.90 2.02 -19.86
CA SER A 49 5.02 3.08 -20.87
C SER A 49 4.59 2.69 -22.27
N LYS A 50 4.49 1.39 -22.56
CA LYS A 50 3.90 0.90 -23.81
C LYS A 50 2.38 0.99 -23.75
N VAL A 51 1.80 0.68 -22.58
CA VAL A 51 0.34 0.72 -22.37
C VAL A 51 -0.14 2.15 -22.23
N ASP A 52 0.54 2.97 -21.41
CA ASP A 52 0.27 4.39 -21.20
C ASP A 52 1.58 5.21 -21.29
N PRO A 53 1.77 5.99 -22.37
CA PRO A 53 2.98 6.79 -22.58
C PRO A 53 3.33 7.77 -21.45
N GLU A 54 2.36 8.17 -20.63
CA GLU A 54 2.58 9.05 -19.46
C GLU A 54 3.60 8.45 -18.48
N PHE A 55 3.69 7.12 -18.39
CA PHE A 55 4.70 6.46 -17.56
C PHE A 55 6.13 6.78 -17.99
N LYS A 56 6.38 7.26 -19.21
CA LYS A 56 7.71 7.79 -19.61
C LYS A 56 8.06 9.06 -18.85
N GLY A 57 7.07 9.93 -18.63
CA GLY A 57 7.21 11.15 -17.84
C GLY A 57 7.39 10.81 -16.36
N LEU A 58 6.50 9.96 -15.83
CA LEU A 58 6.57 9.53 -14.43
C LEU A 58 7.89 8.85 -14.09
N ALA A 59 8.42 8.00 -14.98
CA ALA A 59 9.71 7.34 -14.76
C ALA A 59 10.90 8.32 -14.68
N ARG A 60 10.76 9.54 -15.21
CA ARG A 60 11.79 10.59 -15.13
C ARG A 60 11.65 11.46 -13.88
N THR A 61 10.42 11.75 -13.46
CA THR A 61 10.14 12.65 -12.33
C THR A 61 9.93 11.93 -11.00
N GLN A 62 9.74 10.61 -11.01
CA GLN A 62 9.51 9.79 -9.82
C GLN A 62 10.54 8.67 -9.74
N ILE A 63 11.82 9.07 -9.75
CA ILE A 63 12.94 8.14 -9.70
C ILE A 63 12.92 7.43 -8.34
N GLY A 64 12.54 6.15 -8.35
CA GLY A 64 12.60 5.30 -7.16
C GLY A 64 11.30 5.20 -6.33
N VAL A 65 10.15 5.66 -6.84
CA VAL A 65 8.85 5.37 -6.19
C VAL A 65 8.58 3.87 -6.28
N ARG A 66 8.55 3.22 -5.12
CA ARG A 66 8.53 1.76 -4.96
C ARG A 66 7.52 1.33 -3.91
N ILE A 67 7.00 0.11 -4.06
CA ILE A 67 6.19 -0.52 -3.02
C ILE A 67 7.10 -1.21 -2.00
N LEU A 68 6.97 -0.84 -0.74
CA LEU A 68 7.67 -1.49 0.37
C LEU A 68 7.02 -2.82 0.73
N ARG A 69 7.80 -3.79 1.20
CA ARG A 69 7.34 -5.06 1.77
C ARG A 69 7.31 -4.94 3.29
N GLN A 70 6.23 -4.35 3.80
CA GLN A 70 6.07 -3.99 5.20
C GLN A 70 5.63 -5.19 6.07
N PRO A 71 5.97 -5.21 7.37
CA PRO A 71 5.42 -6.19 8.31
C PRO A 71 3.88 -6.18 8.29
N ILE A 72 3.25 -7.35 8.19
CA ILE A 72 1.80 -7.45 7.93
C ILE A 72 0.98 -6.81 9.04
N VAL A 73 1.35 -7.05 10.30
CA VAL A 73 0.63 -6.53 11.48
C VAL A 73 0.69 -5.00 11.52
N GLU A 74 1.88 -4.42 11.36
CA GLU A 74 2.09 -2.97 11.31
C GLU A 74 1.28 -2.33 10.18
N ASN A 75 1.34 -2.91 8.98
CA ASN A 75 0.63 -2.42 7.82
C ASN A 75 -0.90 -2.47 8.02
N LEU A 76 -1.43 -3.61 8.47
CA LEU A 76 -2.85 -3.82 8.72
C LEU A 76 -3.42 -2.79 9.69
N PHE A 77 -2.82 -2.64 10.87
CA PHE A 77 -3.32 -1.70 11.87
C PHE A 77 -3.16 -0.25 11.40
N THR A 78 -2.06 0.09 10.74
CA THR A 78 -1.86 1.41 10.13
C THR A 78 -2.98 1.75 9.14
N PHE A 79 -3.36 0.81 8.26
CA PHE A 79 -4.43 1.06 7.29
C PHE A 79 -5.83 1.01 7.90
N ILE A 80 -6.09 0.26 8.98
CA ILE A 80 -7.33 0.40 9.77
C ILE A 80 -7.46 1.85 10.27
N ALA A 81 -6.36 2.43 10.80
CA ALA A 81 -6.32 3.83 11.25
C ALA A 81 -6.47 4.86 10.11
N SER A 82 -6.14 4.47 8.87
CA SER A 82 -6.20 5.35 7.70
C SER A 82 -7.60 5.64 7.17
N SER A 83 -8.57 4.76 7.43
CA SER A 83 -9.93 4.88 6.90
C SER A 83 -10.55 6.24 7.22
N ASN A 84 -10.87 7.08 6.23
CA ASN A 84 -11.38 8.46 6.44
C ASN A 84 -10.50 9.31 7.39
N ASN A 85 -9.20 9.40 7.09
CA ASN A 85 -8.20 10.09 7.90
C ASN A 85 -7.13 10.75 7.00
N ASN A 86 -6.19 11.50 7.58
CA ASN A 86 -5.06 12.10 6.85
C ASN A 86 -3.72 11.62 7.40
N ILE A 87 -2.68 11.70 6.56
CA ILE A 87 -1.34 11.16 6.84
C ILE A 87 -0.80 11.67 8.18
N LYS A 88 -0.85 12.98 8.44
CA LYS A 88 -0.33 13.58 9.69
C LYS A 88 -0.98 12.97 10.94
N ARG A 89 -2.31 12.79 10.92
CA ARG A 89 -3.04 12.20 12.05
C ARG A 89 -2.80 10.70 12.17
N ILE A 90 -2.68 9.97 11.05
CA ILE A 90 -2.38 8.54 11.07
C ILE A 90 -1.02 8.31 11.71
N THR A 91 0.03 9.04 11.28
CA THR A 91 1.38 8.95 11.86
C THR A 91 1.35 9.17 13.37
N MET A 92 0.71 10.24 13.83
CA MET A 92 0.58 10.51 15.27
C MET A 92 -0.12 9.39 16.05
N LEU A 93 -1.18 8.79 15.49
CA LEU A 93 -1.90 7.70 16.14
C LEU A 93 -1.04 6.43 16.24
N VAL A 94 -0.29 6.11 15.17
CA VAL A 94 0.63 4.98 15.15
C VAL A 94 1.79 5.21 16.14
N ASP A 95 2.35 6.42 16.21
CA ASP A 95 3.40 6.76 17.18
C ASP A 95 2.92 6.58 18.63
N LYS A 96 1.68 7.01 18.91
CA LYS A 96 1.04 6.82 20.22
C LYS A 96 0.82 5.34 20.55
N LEU A 97 0.39 4.54 19.58
CA LEU A 97 0.24 3.09 19.73
C LEU A 97 1.59 2.44 20.07
N CYS A 98 2.64 2.77 19.29
CA CYS A 98 3.98 2.25 19.50
C CYS A 98 4.53 2.69 20.86
N SER A 99 4.32 3.95 21.27
CA SER A 99 4.74 4.43 22.59
C SER A 99 4.01 3.72 23.75
N ARG A 100 2.75 3.29 23.54
CA ARG A 100 1.92 2.66 24.57
C ARG A 100 2.21 1.17 24.77
N TYR A 101 2.52 0.45 23.70
CA TYR A 101 2.66 -1.02 23.72
C TYR A 101 3.97 -1.54 23.13
N GLY A 102 4.71 -0.72 22.40
CA GLY A 102 5.97 -1.08 21.79
C GLY A 102 7.12 -1.16 22.79
N GLN A 103 8.18 -1.85 22.40
CA GLN A 103 9.42 -1.90 23.17
C GLN A 103 10.26 -0.66 22.90
N THR A 104 10.85 -0.09 23.95
CA THR A 104 11.73 1.07 23.87
C THR A 104 13.04 0.72 23.17
N ILE A 105 13.42 1.53 22.18
CA ILE A 105 14.71 1.49 21.51
C ILE A 105 15.45 2.81 21.80
N GLU A 106 16.44 2.74 22.69
CA GLU A 106 17.31 3.88 22.98
C GLU A 106 18.45 3.96 21.97
N THR A 107 18.64 5.14 21.38
CA THR A 107 19.67 5.39 20.36
C THR A 107 20.37 6.71 20.58
N SER A 108 21.47 6.93 19.87
CA SER A 108 22.15 8.23 19.81
C SER A 108 21.28 9.36 19.22
N LYS A 109 20.13 9.06 18.62
CA LYS A 109 19.19 10.04 18.06
C LYS A 109 17.93 10.26 18.90
N GLY A 110 17.83 9.61 20.05
CA GLY A 110 16.67 9.66 20.92
C GLY A 110 16.02 8.30 21.10
N ILE A 111 14.83 8.33 21.68
CA ILE A 111 14.03 7.16 22.06
C ILE A 111 13.01 6.89 20.95
N PHE A 112 12.99 5.65 20.48
CA PHE A 112 12.00 5.12 19.53
C PHE A 112 11.26 3.95 20.16
N PHE A 113 10.16 3.52 19.54
CA PHE A 113 9.38 2.38 19.99
C PHE A 113 9.13 1.42 18.83
N THR A 114 9.20 0.11 19.07
CA THR A 114 8.81 -0.89 18.07
C THR A 114 7.31 -0.82 17.81
N PHE A 115 6.87 -1.32 16.65
CA PHE A 115 5.47 -1.68 16.49
C PHE A 115 5.14 -2.87 17.42
N PRO A 116 4.05 -2.83 18.20
CA PRO A 116 3.70 -3.91 19.12
C PRO A 116 3.19 -5.15 18.38
N SER A 117 3.44 -6.34 18.94
CA SER A 117 2.79 -7.57 18.46
C SER A 117 1.31 -7.59 18.84
N VAL A 118 0.52 -8.42 18.14
CA VAL A 118 -0.90 -8.62 18.47
C VAL A 118 -1.05 -9.11 19.91
N GLN A 119 -0.20 -10.03 20.35
CA GLN A 119 -0.22 -10.63 21.68
C GLN A 119 0.07 -9.58 22.75
N THR A 120 1.01 -8.67 22.51
CA THR A 120 1.31 -7.59 23.44
C THR A 120 0.11 -6.66 23.60
N ILE A 121 -0.58 -6.31 22.52
CA ILE A 121 -1.80 -5.48 22.63
C ILE A 121 -2.91 -6.28 23.34
N ALA A 122 -3.06 -7.57 23.05
CA ALA A 122 -4.10 -8.43 23.62
C ALA A 122 -3.96 -8.67 25.14
N GLN A 123 -2.81 -8.37 25.75
CA GLN A 123 -2.63 -8.42 27.20
C GLN A 123 -3.36 -7.28 27.93
N ASP A 124 -3.70 -6.20 27.22
CA ASP A 124 -4.51 -5.12 27.78
C ASP A 124 -5.99 -5.55 27.82
N PRO A 125 -6.62 -5.68 29.00
CA PRO A 125 -8.03 -6.06 29.09
C PRO A 125 -8.98 -4.98 28.55
N GLU A 126 -8.49 -3.75 28.36
CA GLU A 126 -9.27 -2.57 28.00
C GLU A 126 -8.82 -1.95 26.67
N VAL A 127 -8.35 -2.76 25.69
CA VAL A 127 -7.85 -2.28 24.38
C VAL A 127 -8.76 -1.21 23.77
N GLU A 128 -10.08 -1.42 23.71
CA GLU A 128 -10.99 -0.44 23.10
C GLU A 128 -10.93 0.92 23.84
N GLN A 129 -10.92 0.90 25.17
CA GLN A 129 -10.87 2.12 25.97
C GLN A 129 -9.51 2.81 25.84
N THR A 130 -8.41 2.06 25.91
CA THR A 130 -7.06 2.60 25.67
C THR A 130 -6.96 3.25 24.29
N MET A 131 -7.47 2.62 23.23
CA MET A 131 -7.46 3.20 21.88
C MET A 131 -8.31 4.49 21.78
N LYS A 132 -9.42 4.58 22.53
CA LYS A 132 -10.21 5.83 22.59
C LYS A 132 -9.38 6.95 23.20
N GLU A 133 -8.69 6.69 24.30
CA GLU A 133 -7.82 7.65 25.00
C GLU A 133 -6.65 8.11 24.15
N LEU A 134 -6.06 7.21 23.35
CA LEU A 134 -5.01 7.57 22.38
C LEU A 134 -5.54 8.42 21.20
N GLY A 135 -6.86 8.46 20.99
CA GLY A 135 -7.52 9.33 20.02
C GLY A 135 -7.93 8.65 18.70
N PHE A 136 -8.00 7.32 18.67
CA PHE A 136 -8.45 6.56 17.50
C PHE A 136 -9.93 6.75 17.16
N GLY A 137 -10.73 7.27 18.12
CA GLY A 137 -12.15 7.54 17.95
C GLY A 137 -12.94 6.26 17.70
N TYR A 138 -13.84 6.26 16.71
CA TYR A 138 -14.65 5.08 16.38
C TYR A 138 -13.82 3.85 15.95
N ARG A 139 -12.58 4.06 15.48
CA ARG A 139 -11.67 2.97 15.07
C ARG A 139 -11.13 2.18 16.26
N ALA A 140 -11.25 2.70 17.47
CA ALA A 140 -10.87 2.00 18.69
C ALA A 140 -11.56 0.62 18.79
N LYS A 141 -12.85 0.57 18.45
CA LYS A 141 -13.62 -0.68 18.40
C LYS A 141 -13.08 -1.65 17.34
N TYR A 142 -12.64 -1.14 16.20
CA TYR A 142 -12.06 -1.96 15.13
C TYR A 142 -10.73 -2.57 15.57
N TYR A 143 -9.90 -1.77 16.23
CA TYR A 143 -8.64 -2.23 16.81
C TYR A 143 -8.87 -3.35 17.83
N ALA A 144 -9.72 -3.13 18.83
CA ALA A 144 -9.99 -4.13 19.87
C ALA A 144 -10.49 -5.46 19.29
N LYS A 145 -11.49 -5.42 18.40
CA LYS A 145 -12.03 -6.62 17.76
C LYS A 145 -11.01 -7.34 16.86
N THR A 146 -10.17 -6.58 16.16
CA THR A 146 -9.15 -7.16 15.29
C THR A 146 -8.02 -7.79 16.11
N VAL A 147 -7.60 -7.17 17.21
CA VAL A 147 -6.64 -7.75 18.16
C VAL A 147 -7.18 -9.06 18.75
N GLU A 148 -8.41 -9.05 19.28
CA GLU A 148 -9.08 -10.24 19.82
C GLU A 148 -9.14 -11.37 18.77
N ARG A 149 -9.57 -11.04 17.55
CA ARG A 149 -9.68 -12.02 16.46
C ARG A 149 -8.33 -12.60 16.08
N LEU A 150 -7.30 -11.77 15.91
CA LEU A 150 -5.98 -12.24 15.51
C LEU A 150 -5.28 -13.03 16.62
N ALA A 151 -5.45 -12.62 17.89
CA ALA A 151 -4.92 -13.34 19.04
C ALA A 151 -5.47 -14.78 19.11
N SER A 152 -6.75 -14.99 18.73
CA SER A 152 -7.35 -16.34 18.69
C SER A 152 -6.96 -17.19 17.47
N LEU A 153 -6.50 -16.58 16.38
CA LEU A 153 -6.11 -17.29 15.15
C LEU A 153 -4.63 -17.69 15.13
N GLY A 154 -3.79 -17.04 15.94
CA GLY A 154 -2.36 -17.30 16.05
C GLY A 154 -1.51 -16.56 15.02
N ASP A 155 -0.20 -16.49 15.28
CA ASP A 155 0.74 -15.64 14.54
C ASP A 155 0.88 -16.00 13.06
N ALA A 156 0.75 -17.28 12.72
CA ALA A 156 0.91 -17.76 11.35
C ALA A 156 -0.28 -17.42 10.44
N TYR A 157 -1.44 -17.01 10.98
CA TYR A 157 -2.66 -16.81 10.19
C TYR A 157 -2.45 -15.78 9.06
N LEU A 158 -1.88 -14.61 9.39
CA LEU A 158 -1.66 -13.55 8.41
C LEU A 158 -0.56 -13.91 7.40
N GLU A 159 0.53 -14.54 7.84
CA GLU A 159 1.62 -14.97 6.94
C GLU A 159 1.14 -15.99 5.92
N ASN A 160 0.26 -16.92 6.32
CA ASN A 160 -0.31 -17.91 5.40
C ASN A 160 -1.12 -17.27 4.26
N LEU A 161 -1.64 -16.05 4.42
CA LEU A 161 -2.35 -15.34 3.35
C LEU A 161 -1.44 -14.97 2.17
N ARG A 162 -0.12 -14.95 2.38
CA ARG A 162 0.88 -14.76 1.31
C ARG A 162 0.84 -15.91 0.30
N HIS A 163 0.43 -17.10 0.71
CA HIS A 163 0.48 -18.32 -0.10
C HIS A 163 -0.83 -18.71 -0.79
N VAL A 164 -1.93 -17.99 -0.53
CA VAL A 164 -3.24 -18.20 -1.18
C VAL A 164 -3.48 -17.18 -2.29
N SER A 165 -4.56 -17.34 -3.07
CA SER A 165 -4.90 -16.38 -4.13
C SER A 165 -5.27 -15.01 -3.56
N VAL A 166 -5.22 -13.97 -4.41
CA VAL A 166 -5.57 -12.60 -4.01
C VAL A 166 -7.02 -12.53 -3.52
N GLU A 167 -7.93 -13.27 -4.16
CA GLU A 167 -9.35 -13.32 -3.83
C GLU A 167 -9.58 -13.93 -2.44
N ILE A 168 -8.91 -15.05 -2.15
CA ILE A 168 -9.01 -15.71 -0.85
C ILE A 168 -8.41 -14.81 0.24
N ALA A 169 -7.18 -14.29 0.02
CA ALA A 169 -6.52 -13.44 1.00
C ALA A 169 -7.33 -12.16 1.29
N ARG A 170 -7.93 -11.54 0.26
CA ARG A 170 -8.82 -10.38 0.41
C ARG A 170 -10.05 -10.74 1.25
N ALA A 171 -10.70 -11.85 0.94
CA ALA A 171 -11.89 -12.29 1.66
C ALA A 171 -11.59 -12.59 3.14
N GLU A 172 -10.44 -13.20 3.45
CA GLU A 172 -9.98 -13.42 4.81
C GLU A 172 -9.71 -12.10 5.55
N LEU A 173 -8.97 -11.18 4.95
CA LEU A 173 -8.69 -9.87 5.55
C LEU A 173 -9.97 -9.08 5.85
N MET A 174 -10.96 -9.11 4.94
CA MET A 174 -12.23 -8.41 5.11
C MET A 174 -13.14 -8.97 6.21
N LYS A 175 -12.79 -10.12 6.82
CA LYS A 175 -13.45 -10.59 8.05
C LYS A 175 -13.02 -9.81 9.29
N LEU A 176 -11.91 -9.08 9.22
CA LEU A 176 -11.38 -8.28 10.33
C LEU A 176 -12.15 -6.96 10.46
N SER A 177 -12.32 -6.48 11.69
CA SER A 177 -13.11 -5.28 11.95
C SER A 177 -12.38 -4.03 11.45
N GLY A 178 -13.08 -3.19 10.69
CA GLY A 178 -12.50 -1.99 10.07
C GLY A 178 -11.74 -2.24 8.76
N VAL A 179 -11.75 -3.48 8.25
CA VAL A 179 -11.08 -3.83 6.98
C VAL A 179 -12.11 -3.95 5.86
N GLY A 180 -12.24 -2.91 5.05
CA GLY A 180 -12.99 -2.94 3.78
C GLY A 180 -12.08 -3.27 2.59
N PRO A 181 -12.63 -3.32 1.36
CA PRO A 181 -11.87 -3.67 0.14
C PRO A 181 -10.57 -2.88 -0.03
N LYS A 182 -10.63 -1.55 0.12
CA LYS A 182 -9.45 -0.67 0.02
C LYS A 182 -8.37 -1.03 1.03
N VAL A 183 -8.74 -1.23 2.31
CA VAL A 183 -7.78 -1.57 3.37
C VAL A 183 -7.18 -2.95 3.11
N ALA A 184 -8.00 -3.92 2.72
CA ALA A 184 -7.52 -5.25 2.35
C ALA A 184 -6.51 -5.19 1.20
N ASP A 185 -6.81 -4.45 0.13
CA ASP A 185 -5.89 -4.30 -1.00
C ASP A 185 -4.59 -3.57 -0.63
N CYS A 186 -4.61 -2.62 0.32
CA CYS A 186 -3.39 -2.02 0.84
C CYS A 186 -2.48 -3.06 1.51
N VAL A 187 -3.04 -3.93 2.36
CA VAL A 187 -2.29 -4.99 3.04
C VAL A 187 -1.80 -6.05 2.04
N LEU A 188 -2.64 -6.40 1.06
CA LEU A 188 -2.28 -7.33 -0.01
C LEU A 188 -1.06 -6.84 -0.80
N LEU A 189 -1.11 -5.58 -1.24
CA LEU A 189 -0.06 -4.96 -2.05
C LEU A 189 1.24 -4.76 -1.27
N MET A 190 1.15 -4.26 -0.05
CA MET A 190 2.31 -3.76 0.69
C MET A 190 2.89 -4.76 1.70
N SER A 191 2.23 -5.88 1.96
CA SER A 191 2.70 -6.86 2.95
C SER A 191 2.56 -8.33 2.57
N LEU A 192 1.63 -8.69 1.68
CA LEU A 192 1.34 -10.09 1.32
C LEU A 192 1.80 -10.49 -0.10
N ASP A 193 2.72 -9.73 -0.68
CA ASP A 193 3.33 -9.96 -2.01
C ASP A 193 2.33 -10.07 -3.17
N LYS A 194 1.17 -9.41 -3.05
CA LYS A 194 0.16 -9.38 -4.11
C LYS A 194 0.35 -8.12 -4.95
N ALA A 195 1.36 -8.12 -5.81
CA ALA A 195 1.75 -6.95 -6.61
C ALA A 195 0.63 -6.42 -7.54
N ASP A 196 -0.38 -7.24 -7.82
CA ASP A 196 -1.54 -6.90 -8.64
C ASP A 196 -2.75 -6.40 -7.84
N ALA A 197 -2.67 -6.37 -6.51
CA ALA A 197 -3.72 -5.77 -5.67
C ALA A 197 -3.69 -4.25 -5.82
N VAL A 198 -4.83 -3.65 -6.18
CA VAL A 198 -4.95 -2.22 -6.47
C VAL A 198 -5.92 -1.60 -5.47
N PRO A 199 -5.43 -0.89 -4.43
CA PRO A 199 -6.31 -0.19 -3.50
C PRO A 199 -6.98 0.99 -4.21
N VAL A 200 -8.31 0.99 -4.26
CA VAL A 200 -9.08 2.08 -4.88
C VAL A 200 -9.81 2.90 -3.83
N ASP A 201 -9.54 4.19 -3.83
CA ASP A 201 -10.29 5.21 -3.11
C ASP A 201 -10.83 6.27 -4.10
N THR A 202 -11.27 7.40 -3.58
CA THR A 202 -11.78 8.52 -4.40
C THR A 202 -10.72 9.06 -5.36
N HIS A 203 -9.45 9.15 -4.94
CA HIS A 203 -8.36 9.66 -5.77
C HIS A 203 -8.07 8.71 -6.92
N ILE A 204 -7.90 7.42 -6.64
CA ILE A 204 -7.63 6.43 -7.69
C ILE A 204 -8.80 6.27 -8.66
N TRP A 205 -10.03 6.38 -8.18
CA TRP A 205 -11.20 6.44 -9.05
C TRP A 205 -11.18 7.66 -9.96
N GLN A 206 -10.83 8.85 -9.45
CA GLN A 206 -10.71 10.08 -10.24
C GLN A 206 -9.60 9.96 -11.29
N VAL A 207 -8.44 9.42 -10.91
CA VAL A 207 -7.33 9.10 -11.82
C VAL A 207 -7.82 8.20 -12.95
N ALA A 208 -8.52 7.10 -12.63
CA ALA A 208 -9.03 6.18 -13.63
C ALA A 208 -10.05 6.82 -14.59
N GLN A 209 -10.98 7.63 -14.05
CA GLN A 209 -11.96 8.39 -14.83
C GLN A 209 -11.29 9.40 -15.77
N LYS A 210 -10.38 10.23 -15.24
CA LYS A 210 -9.73 11.32 -15.97
C LYS A 210 -8.77 10.79 -17.04
N ARG A 211 -7.94 9.81 -16.69
CA ARG A 211 -6.86 9.33 -17.58
C ARG A 211 -7.35 8.30 -18.60
N TYR A 212 -8.22 7.37 -18.21
CA TYR A 212 -8.48 6.19 -19.04
C TYR A 212 -9.85 6.20 -19.72
N VAL A 213 -10.90 6.70 -19.09
CA VAL A 213 -12.26 6.59 -19.67
C VAL A 213 -12.37 7.33 -21.00
N GLY A 214 -11.90 8.59 -21.09
CA GLY A 214 -11.95 9.36 -22.34
C GLY A 214 -11.15 8.74 -23.49
N ARG A 215 -9.99 8.13 -23.17
CA ARG A 215 -9.09 7.49 -24.15
C ARG A 215 -9.59 6.11 -24.61
N LEU A 216 -10.30 5.38 -23.74
CA LEU A 216 -10.65 3.97 -23.97
C LEU A 216 -12.13 3.71 -24.26
N ALA A 217 -13.04 4.61 -23.88
CA ALA A 217 -14.49 4.37 -24.02
C ALA A 217 -15.03 4.69 -25.43
N GLY A 218 -14.36 5.56 -26.20
CA GLY A 218 -14.80 6.03 -27.52
C GLY A 218 -14.51 5.06 -28.68
N SER A 219 -15.20 5.28 -29.80
CA SER A 219 -14.99 4.58 -31.09
C SER A 219 -13.99 5.31 -32.02
N GLY A 220 -13.46 6.45 -31.58
CA GLY A 220 -12.56 7.31 -32.36
C GLY A 220 -11.07 7.15 -31.98
N ASN A 221 -10.19 7.55 -32.91
CA ASN A 221 -8.73 7.38 -32.89
C ASN A 221 -7.95 8.11 -31.78
N ASN A 222 -8.53 8.46 -30.63
CA ASN A 222 -7.74 8.98 -29.49
C ASN A 222 -7.01 7.87 -28.70
N LEU A 223 -6.75 6.74 -29.35
CA LEU A 223 -5.86 5.66 -28.90
C LEU A 223 -4.42 5.88 -29.36
N GLU A 224 -4.16 6.93 -30.15
CA GLU A 224 -2.82 7.25 -30.65
C GLU A 224 -1.86 7.27 -29.45
N ASP A 225 -0.98 6.26 -29.43
CA ASP A 225 0.08 5.97 -28.47
C ASP A 225 -0.18 4.92 -27.36
N MET A 226 -1.40 4.43 -27.10
CA MET A 226 -1.61 3.31 -26.15
C MET A 226 -1.49 1.93 -26.82
N GLN A 227 -0.48 1.14 -26.44
CA GLN A 227 -0.33 -0.26 -26.88
C GLN A 227 -1.02 -1.20 -25.89
N LEU A 228 -2.34 -1.36 -26.05
CA LEU A 228 -3.14 -2.26 -25.23
C LEU A 228 -2.77 -3.73 -25.50
N PRO A 229 -2.78 -4.61 -24.48
CA PRO A 229 -2.64 -6.05 -24.71
C PRO A 229 -3.74 -6.55 -25.68
N PRO A 230 -3.38 -7.14 -26.83
CA PRO A 230 -4.35 -7.49 -27.87
C PRO A 230 -5.48 -8.40 -27.39
N ASP A 231 -5.14 -9.35 -26.52
CA ASP A 231 -6.05 -10.33 -25.90
C ASP A 231 -7.01 -9.70 -24.88
N LYS A 232 -6.68 -8.53 -24.32
CA LYS A 232 -7.48 -7.83 -23.31
C LYS A 232 -8.16 -6.56 -23.82
N LYS A 233 -7.88 -6.15 -25.06
CA LYS A 233 -8.35 -4.86 -25.62
C LYS A 233 -9.86 -4.68 -25.47
N GLU A 234 -10.66 -5.68 -25.85
CA GLU A 234 -12.12 -5.60 -25.75
C GLU A 234 -12.59 -5.49 -24.30
N GLN A 235 -11.99 -6.26 -23.38
CA GLN A 235 -12.28 -6.20 -21.95
C GLN A 235 -11.96 -4.82 -21.38
N ILE A 236 -10.80 -4.26 -21.71
CA ILE A 236 -10.37 -2.92 -21.27
C ILE A 236 -11.37 -1.85 -21.73
N GLN A 237 -11.76 -1.88 -23.01
CA GLN A 237 -12.73 -0.93 -23.56
C GLN A 237 -14.10 -1.08 -22.91
N LYS A 238 -14.55 -2.32 -22.65
CA LYS A 238 -15.80 -2.60 -21.94
C LYS A 238 -15.77 -2.04 -20.51
N LEU A 239 -14.70 -2.28 -19.76
CA LEU A 239 -14.50 -1.77 -18.40
C LEU A 239 -14.50 -0.24 -18.39
N ALA A 240 -13.79 0.40 -19.33
CA ALA A 240 -13.75 1.85 -19.45
C ALA A 240 -15.13 2.47 -19.75
N ARG A 241 -15.92 1.88 -20.66
CA ARG A 241 -17.31 2.32 -20.94
C ARG A 241 -18.21 2.18 -19.71
N GLN A 242 -18.12 1.04 -19.02
CA GLN A 242 -18.89 0.82 -17.80
C GLN A 242 -18.51 1.82 -16.70
N LEU A 243 -17.21 2.05 -16.48
CA LEU A 243 -16.73 3.04 -15.52
C LEU A 243 -17.23 4.45 -15.86
N GLY A 244 -17.17 4.85 -17.13
CA GLY A 244 -17.61 6.17 -17.58
C GLY A 244 -19.10 6.49 -17.40
N SER A 245 -19.92 5.45 -17.17
CA SER A 245 -21.34 5.62 -16.80
C SER A 245 -21.54 6.17 -15.38
N PHE A 246 -20.54 6.02 -14.50
CA PHE A 246 -20.62 6.51 -13.12
C PHE A 246 -20.16 7.97 -13.05
N LYS A 247 -21.03 8.84 -12.53
CA LYS A 247 -20.71 10.27 -12.30
C LYS A 247 -20.24 10.56 -10.87
N SER A 248 -20.42 9.62 -9.96
CA SER A 248 -20.00 9.71 -8.56
C SER A 248 -19.34 8.41 -8.10
N PRO A 249 -18.50 8.47 -7.06
CA PRO A 249 -17.91 7.28 -6.46
C PRO A 249 -19.00 6.35 -5.88
N SER A 250 -18.81 5.05 -6.04
CA SER A 250 -19.63 3.99 -5.46
C SER A 250 -18.82 2.71 -5.38
N THR A 251 -19.28 1.72 -4.61
CA THR A 251 -18.64 0.40 -4.55
C THR A 251 -18.43 -0.18 -5.95
N LYS A 252 -19.45 -0.10 -6.82
CA LYS A 252 -19.34 -0.64 -8.18
C LYS A 252 -18.37 0.16 -9.05
N ALA A 253 -18.33 1.47 -8.89
CA ALA A 253 -17.38 2.31 -9.62
C ALA A 253 -15.93 2.01 -9.20
N TYR A 254 -15.68 1.73 -7.92
CA TYR A 254 -14.36 1.33 -7.43
C TYR A 254 -13.94 -0.05 -7.95
N GLU A 255 -14.84 -1.03 -7.96
CA GLU A 255 -14.58 -2.34 -8.56
C GLU A 255 -14.20 -2.23 -10.05
N LEU A 256 -14.91 -1.39 -10.81
CA LEU A 256 -14.63 -1.17 -12.22
C LEU A 256 -13.29 -0.46 -12.45
N ALA A 257 -12.96 0.55 -11.64
CA ALA A 257 -11.67 1.23 -11.69
C ALA A 257 -10.53 0.27 -11.33
N GLN A 258 -10.71 -0.55 -10.29
CA GLN A 258 -9.76 -1.59 -9.91
C GLN A 258 -9.53 -2.56 -11.06
N ALA A 259 -10.61 -3.15 -11.60
CA ALA A 259 -10.52 -4.11 -12.70
C ALA A 259 -9.85 -3.51 -13.93
N LEU A 260 -10.14 -2.24 -14.26
CA LEU A 260 -9.52 -1.54 -15.38
C LEU A 260 -8.00 -1.40 -15.19
N ILE A 261 -7.56 -0.90 -14.02
CA ILE A 261 -6.13 -0.72 -13.70
C ILE A 261 -5.40 -2.06 -13.69
N VAL A 262 -5.98 -3.09 -13.07
CA VAL A 262 -5.44 -4.46 -13.08
C VAL A 262 -5.27 -4.93 -14.53
N THR A 263 -6.34 -4.88 -15.32
CA THR A 263 -6.31 -5.38 -16.72
C THR A 263 -5.27 -4.65 -17.57
N LEU A 264 -5.01 -3.37 -17.32
CA LEU A 264 -4.01 -2.56 -18.01
C LEU A 264 -2.57 -2.89 -17.60
N PHE A 265 -2.31 -3.08 -16.30
CA PHE A 265 -0.94 -3.03 -15.76
C PHE A 265 -0.48 -4.30 -15.03
N SER A 266 -1.27 -5.38 -15.05
CA SER A 266 -0.84 -6.69 -14.56
C SER A 266 0.49 -7.14 -15.19
N PRO A 267 1.33 -7.90 -14.45
CA PRO A 267 1.07 -8.46 -13.12
C PRO A 267 1.50 -7.57 -11.94
N TYR A 268 1.83 -6.29 -12.20
CA TYR A 268 2.28 -5.33 -11.17
C TYR A 268 1.37 -4.10 -11.12
N ALA A 269 0.05 -4.28 -11.29
CA ALA A 269 -0.85 -3.14 -11.37
C ALA A 269 -0.90 -2.28 -10.10
N GLY A 270 -0.70 -2.88 -8.92
CA GLY A 270 -0.61 -2.14 -7.67
C GLY A 270 0.62 -1.23 -7.59
N TRP A 271 1.73 -1.63 -8.21
CA TRP A 271 2.92 -0.78 -8.31
C TRP A 271 2.72 0.37 -9.28
N ALA A 272 2.09 0.09 -10.44
CA ALA A 272 1.70 1.13 -11.38
C ALA A 272 0.76 2.16 -10.72
N GLN A 273 -0.23 1.68 -9.95
CA GLN A 273 -1.11 2.53 -9.15
C GLN A 273 -0.34 3.36 -8.12
N GLY A 274 0.68 2.81 -7.46
CA GLY A 274 1.52 3.55 -6.52
C GLY A 274 2.23 4.77 -7.14
N MET A 275 2.70 4.65 -8.39
CA MET A 275 3.26 5.79 -9.14
C MET A 275 2.18 6.82 -9.50
N LEU A 276 1.05 6.35 -10.03
CA LEU A 276 -0.09 7.23 -10.38
C LEU A 276 -0.62 7.99 -9.16
N PHE A 277 -0.65 7.35 -8.00
CA PHE A 277 -1.05 7.97 -6.74
C PHE A 277 -0.04 9.02 -6.28
N SER A 278 1.25 8.72 -6.38
CA SER A 278 2.31 9.65 -5.98
C SER A 278 2.31 10.91 -6.84
N ASP A 279 1.98 10.77 -8.13
CA ASP A 279 1.80 11.89 -9.08
C ASP A 279 0.68 12.83 -8.62
N ASP A 280 -0.51 12.27 -8.33
CA ASP A 280 -1.66 13.02 -7.85
C ASP A 280 -1.41 13.69 -6.48
N LEU A 281 -0.61 13.06 -5.61
CA LEU A 281 -0.20 13.65 -4.32
C LEU A 281 0.73 14.86 -4.49
N VAL A 282 1.69 14.80 -5.42
CA VAL A 282 2.58 15.94 -5.72
C VAL A 282 1.76 17.12 -6.23
N ASP A 283 0.83 16.86 -7.15
CA ASP A 283 -0.07 17.87 -7.71
C ASP A 283 -1.03 18.46 -6.65
N SER A 284 -1.53 17.64 -5.72
CA SER A 284 -2.54 18.07 -4.74
C SER A 284 -1.98 18.67 -3.44
N ILE A 285 -0.75 18.31 -3.05
CA ILE A 285 -0.14 18.73 -1.77
C ILE A 285 1.00 19.75 -1.99
N GLY A 286 1.43 19.99 -3.23
CA GLY A 286 2.50 20.94 -3.53
C GLY A 286 3.85 20.51 -2.93
N LEU A 287 4.05 19.20 -2.78
CA LEU A 287 5.38 18.68 -2.45
C LEU A 287 6.32 19.03 -3.61
N PRO A 288 7.57 19.45 -3.33
CA PRO A 288 8.52 19.73 -4.40
C PRO A 288 8.63 18.49 -5.31
N SER A 289 8.54 18.74 -6.61
CA SER A 289 8.86 17.75 -7.65
C SER A 289 10.08 16.97 -7.21
N LEU A 290 9.98 15.63 -7.21
CA LEU A 290 11.10 14.72 -6.92
C LEU A 290 12.08 14.75 -8.11
N ALA A 291 12.68 15.92 -8.36
CA ALA A 291 13.76 16.13 -9.31
C ALA A 291 15.10 15.85 -8.61
#